data_AF-A0A4P6DVY4-F1
#
_entry.id   AF-A0A4P6DVY4-F1
#
_cell.length_a   1.000
_cell.length_b   1.000
_cell.length_c   1.000
_cell.angle_alpha   90.00
_cell.angle_beta   90.00
_cell.angle_gamma   90.00
#
_symmetry.space_group_name_H-M   'P 1'
#
loop_
_entity.id
_entity.type
_entity.pdbx_description
1 polymer ?
#
loop_
_entity_poly.entity_id
_entity_poly.type
_entity_poly.pdbx_seq_one_letter_code
_entity_poly.pdbx_strand_id
1 'polypeptide(L)'
;MNFYKGDNSFKDANKQVFVLLTHNAHFFLNARPYRWQPGDKKVSCFTLTKENSTTAIQKNTAPTDDIKTGYEALWHELHFAYNNDRPMSMLNILRRIIDSFADFNCTDSLDVLTTKNVFAGIDCRIAAALKKSADVYSHGIYEPDSSADNFTREQIIKFARWYFDEVGGIKHFQRLWNISDTNPVTD
;
A
#
# COMPACT_ATOMS: atom_id res chain seq x y z
N MET A 1 -20.56 3.90 -20.97
CA MET A 1 -19.17 4.35 -20.76
C MET A 1 -18.71 4.95 -22.08
N ASN A 2 -18.63 6.28 -22.17
CA ASN A 2 -18.32 6.97 -23.43
C ASN A 2 -16.81 7.12 -23.54
N PHE A 3 -16.20 6.33 -24.43
CA PHE A 3 -14.81 6.55 -24.84
C PHE A 3 -14.75 7.83 -25.69
N TYR A 4 -13.80 8.70 -25.37
CA TYR A 4 -13.54 9.92 -26.13
C TYR A 4 -13.18 9.55 -27.58
N LYS A 5 -14.01 9.94 -28.55
CA LYS A 5 -13.71 9.79 -29.99
C LYS A 5 -12.84 10.97 -30.41
N GLY A 6 -11.52 10.80 -30.27
CA GLY A 6 -10.55 11.72 -30.86
C GLY A 6 -10.61 11.65 -32.38
N ASP A 7 -10.44 12.81 -33.03
CA ASP A 7 -10.42 12.95 -34.48
C ASP A 7 -9.34 12.05 -35.12
N ASN A 8 -9.64 11.49 -36.29
CA ASN A 8 -8.86 10.41 -36.96
C ASN A 8 -7.53 10.90 -37.59
N SER A 9 -6.90 11.94 -37.03
CA SER A 9 -5.69 12.56 -37.58
C SER A 9 -4.37 11.93 -37.11
N PHE A 10 -4.39 10.82 -36.39
CA PHE A 10 -3.17 10.12 -35.92
C PHE A 10 -2.67 9.08 -36.94
N LYS A 11 -2.23 9.52 -38.13
CA LYS A 11 -1.67 8.64 -39.18
C LYS A 11 -0.15 8.44 -39.12
N ASP A 12 0.53 9.04 -38.14
CA ASP A 12 1.98 8.93 -37.98
C ASP A 12 2.29 8.00 -36.81
N ALA A 13 2.63 6.73 -37.11
CA ALA A 13 2.87 5.69 -36.10
C ALA A 13 3.97 6.08 -35.09
N ASN A 14 4.88 6.98 -35.48
CA ASN A 14 5.97 7.48 -34.64
C ASN A 14 5.55 8.59 -33.64
N LYS A 15 4.29 9.03 -33.62
CA LYS A 15 3.79 10.11 -32.73
C LYS A 15 2.68 9.67 -31.79
N GLN A 16 2.41 8.36 -31.69
CA GLN A 16 1.38 7.85 -30.80
C GLN A 16 1.87 7.91 -29.34
N VAL A 17 1.09 8.56 -28.47
CA VAL A 17 1.36 8.65 -27.04
C VAL A 17 0.35 7.79 -26.31
N PHE A 18 0.84 6.86 -25.49
CA PHE A 18 0.02 6.08 -24.57
C PHE A 18 0.11 6.71 -23.18
N VAL A 19 -1.05 7.01 -22.57
CA VAL A 19 -1.13 7.56 -21.22
C VAL A 19 -1.85 6.56 -20.32
N LEU A 20 -1.14 6.06 -19.31
CA LEU A 20 -1.67 5.17 -18.27
C LEU A 20 -1.88 5.95 -16.98
N LEU A 21 -3.14 6.13 -16.56
CA LEU A 21 -3.48 6.72 -15.26
C LEU A 21 -4.12 5.65 -14.38
N THR A 22 -3.53 5.40 -13.23
CA THR A 22 -4.02 4.40 -12.28
C THR A 22 -3.70 4.83 -10.85
N HIS A 23 -4.64 4.58 -9.95
CA HIS A 23 -4.44 4.69 -8.51
C HIS A 23 -3.90 3.39 -7.90
N ASN A 24 -3.86 2.32 -8.70
CA ASN A 24 -3.41 1.00 -8.27
C ASN A 24 -1.95 0.80 -8.70
N ALA A 25 -1.05 0.86 -7.74
CA ALA A 25 0.39 0.64 -7.93
C ALA A 25 0.70 -0.77 -8.45
N HIS A 26 -0.05 -1.79 -8.04
CA HIS A 26 0.13 -3.15 -8.54
C HIS A 26 -0.22 -3.26 -10.03
N PHE A 27 -1.34 -2.67 -10.45
CA PHE A 27 -1.68 -2.60 -11.87
C PHE A 27 -0.64 -1.80 -12.65
N PHE A 28 -0.19 -0.66 -12.12
CA PHE A 28 0.88 0.15 -12.74
C PHE A 28 2.15 -0.67 -12.99
N LEU A 29 2.61 -1.42 -11.99
CA LEU A 29 3.82 -2.22 -12.07
C LEU A 29 3.72 -3.40 -13.06
N ASN A 30 2.52 -3.96 -13.24
CA ASN A 30 2.29 -5.05 -14.19
C ASN A 30 2.00 -4.55 -15.61
N ALA A 31 1.33 -3.40 -15.74
CA ALA A 31 0.96 -2.82 -17.02
C ALA A 31 2.09 -2.00 -17.66
N ARG A 32 3.10 -1.57 -16.89
CA ARG A 32 4.25 -0.83 -17.44
C ARG A 32 5.08 -1.76 -18.35
N PRO A 33 5.19 -1.48 -19.65
CA PRO A 33 5.91 -2.35 -20.58
C PRO A 33 7.43 -2.28 -20.40
N TYR A 34 7.95 -1.24 -19.74
CA TYR A 34 9.37 -1.03 -19.52
C TYR A 34 9.67 -0.50 -18.11
N ARG A 35 10.82 -0.92 -17.54
CA ARG A 35 11.36 -0.27 -16.34
C ARG A 35 11.96 1.08 -16.74
N TRP A 36 11.23 2.17 -16.48
CA TRP A 36 11.76 3.53 -16.52
C TRP A 36 13.16 3.62 -15.86
N GLN A 37 14.07 4.33 -16.54
CA GLN A 37 15.41 4.63 -16.05
C GLN A 37 15.65 6.14 -16.12
N PRO A 38 16.52 6.69 -15.26
CA PRO A 38 16.90 8.10 -15.33
C PRO A 38 17.42 8.45 -16.72
N GLY A 39 16.86 9.50 -17.33
CA GLY A 39 17.24 9.96 -18.68
C GLY A 39 16.50 9.29 -19.84
N ASP A 40 15.54 8.39 -19.58
CA ASP A 40 14.68 7.85 -20.63
C ASP A 40 13.85 8.97 -21.31
N LYS A 41 14.01 9.10 -22.63
CA LYS A 41 13.29 10.10 -23.45
C LYS A 41 11.95 9.59 -23.99
N LYS A 42 11.70 8.28 -23.89
CA LYS A 42 10.49 7.62 -24.42
C LYS A 42 9.41 7.42 -23.35
N VAL A 43 9.81 7.32 -22.08
CA VAL A 43 8.90 7.06 -20.96
C VAL A 43 9.03 8.17 -19.91
N SER A 44 7.89 8.73 -19.50
CA SER A 44 7.81 9.66 -18.38
C SER A 44 6.82 9.13 -17.34
N CYS A 45 7.24 9.07 -16.08
CA CYS A 45 6.39 8.72 -14.96
C CYS A 45 6.10 9.94 -14.10
N PHE A 46 4.86 10.02 -13.61
CA PHE A 46 4.40 11.09 -12.75
C PHE A 46 3.64 10.48 -11.57
N THR A 47 3.86 11.02 -10.39
CA THR A 47 3.10 10.72 -9.18
C THR A 47 2.08 11.83 -8.96
N LEU A 48 0.82 11.45 -8.78
CA LEU A 48 -0.29 12.37 -8.49
C LEU A 48 -0.68 12.21 -7.02
N THR A 49 -0.44 13.24 -6.22
CA THR A 49 -0.74 13.25 -4.79
C THR A 49 -1.85 14.25 -4.52
N LYS A 50 -2.89 13.82 -3.81
CA LYS A 50 -3.96 14.73 -3.37
C LYS A 50 -3.44 15.60 -2.23
N GLU A 51 -3.47 16.92 -2.41
CA GLU A 51 -3.11 17.92 -1.40
C GLU A 51 -4.32 18.82 -1.15
N ASN A 52 -5.03 18.58 -0.04
CA ASN A 52 -6.25 19.30 0.34
C ASN A 52 -7.31 19.32 -0.79
N SER A 53 -7.57 20.50 -1.36
CA SER A 53 -8.49 20.75 -2.47
C SER A 53 -7.81 20.71 -3.84
N THR A 54 -6.53 20.37 -3.91
CA THR A 54 -5.70 20.35 -5.13
C THR A 54 -5.00 19.00 -5.31
N THR A 55 -4.43 18.78 -6.50
CA THR A 55 -3.62 17.60 -6.80
C THR A 55 -2.24 18.07 -7.24
N ALA A 56 -1.22 17.70 -6.49
CA ALA A 56 0.17 17.89 -6.88
C ALA A 56 0.55 16.84 -7.93
N ILE A 57 1.16 17.29 -9.02
CA ILE A 57 1.69 16.42 -10.09
C ILE A 57 3.21 16.52 -10.03
N GLN A 58 3.86 15.45 -9.58
CA GLN A 58 5.32 15.38 -9.47
C GLN A 58 5.87 14.46 -10.55
N LYS A 59 6.87 14.92 -11.30
CA LYS A 59 7.56 14.09 -12.28
C LYS A 59 8.64 13.27 -11.58
N ASN A 60 8.71 11.98 -11.86
CA ASN A 60 9.76 11.12 -11.33
C ASN A 60 11.08 11.45 -12.06
N THR A 61 12.12 11.83 -11.31
CA THR A 61 13.42 12.25 -11.85
C THR A 61 14.57 11.36 -11.41
N ALA A 62 14.41 10.65 -10.29
CA ALA A 62 15.33 9.65 -9.77
C ALA A 62 14.65 8.28 -9.58
N PRO A 63 15.41 7.16 -9.53
CA PRO A 63 14.86 5.83 -9.25
C PRO A 63 14.16 5.71 -7.89
N THR A 64 14.48 6.62 -6.96
CA THR A 64 13.82 6.74 -5.66
C THR A 64 12.41 7.29 -5.76
N ASP A 65 12.11 8.04 -6.82
CA ASP A 65 10.79 8.63 -7.07
C ASP A 65 9.86 7.64 -7.78
N ASP A 66 10.41 6.56 -8.34
CA ASP A 66 9.64 5.52 -9.01
C ASP A 66 8.95 4.62 -7.98
N ILE A 67 7.77 4.12 -8.34
CA ILE A 67 7.06 3.12 -7.55
C ILE A 67 7.93 1.86 -7.53
N LYS A 68 8.58 1.61 -6.40
CA LYS A 68 9.31 0.37 -6.16
C LYS A 68 8.32 -0.78 -6.00
N THR A 69 8.82 -2.02 -6.04
CA THR A 69 8.06 -3.29 -6.18
C THR A 69 6.66 -3.30 -5.52
N GLY A 70 5.72 -4.09 -6.03
CA GLY A 70 4.33 -4.06 -5.56
C GLY A 70 4.18 -4.23 -4.04
N TYR A 71 5.16 -4.89 -3.41
CA TYR A 71 5.28 -5.00 -1.97
C TYR A 71 5.72 -3.69 -1.29
N GLU A 72 6.74 -2.98 -1.78
CA GLU A 72 7.13 -1.66 -1.25
C GLU A 72 6.01 -0.62 -1.40
N ALA A 73 5.24 -0.67 -2.49
CA ALA A 73 4.07 0.18 -2.67
C ALA A 73 3.02 -0.02 -1.56
N LEU A 74 2.82 -1.25 -1.07
CA LEU A 74 1.92 -1.50 0.07
C LEU A 74 2.38 -0.77 1.34
N TRP A 75 3.68 -0.75 1.61
CA TRP A 75 4.22 -0.02 2.76
C TRP A 75 4.00 1.48 2.62
N HIS A 76 4.18 2.05 1.43
CA HIS A 76 3.86 3.45 1.17
C HIS A 76 2.36 3.74 1.34
N GLU A 77 1.48 2.87 0.85
CA GLU A 77 0.03 2.97 1.07
C GLU A 77 -0.31 2.93 2.57
N LEU A 78 0.35 2.06 3.34
CA LEU A 78 0.14 1.93 4.79
C LEU A 78 0.56 3.20 5.53
N HIS A 79 1.72 3.78 5.19
CA HIS A 79 2.19 5.06 5.71
C HIS A 79 1.22 6.19 5.40
N PHE A 80 0.75 6.27 4.16
CA PHE A 80 -0.23 7.28 3.76
C PHE A 80 -1.54 7.13 4.55
N ALA A 81 -2.05 5.92 4.72
CA ALA A 81 -3.26 5.65 5.50
C ALA A 81 -3.08 6.00 6.99
N TYR A 82 -1.92 5.70 7.57
CA TYR A 82 -1.56 6.06 8.94
C TYR A 82 -1.50 7.58 9.16
N ASN A 83 -0.87 8.31 8.24
CA ASN A 83 -0.73 9.76 8.33
C ASN A 83 -2.05 10.51 8.14
N ASN A 84 -3.03 9.90 7.46
CA ASN A 84 -4.35 10.48 7.21
C ASN A 84 -5.45 9.93 8.12
N ASP A 85 -5.08 9.21 9.20
CA ASP A 85 -5.99 8.60 10.16
C ASP A 85 -7.09 7.74 9.52
N ARG A 86 -6.68 6.80 8.65
CA ARG A 86 -7.57 5.89 7.92
C ARG A 86 -7.40 4.43 8.38
N PRO A 87 -7.84 4.07 9.60
CA PRO A 87 -7.60 2.75 10.19
C PRO A 87 -8.20 1.60 9.35
N MET A 88 -9.38 1.77 8.75
CA MET A 88 -9.97 0.74 7.89
C MET A 88 -9.12 0.47 6.64
N SER A 89 -8.55 1.51 6.03
CA SER A 89 -7.60 1.36 4.93
C SER A 89 -6.33 0.66 5.41
N MET A 90 -5.82 1.02 6.59
CA MET A 90 -4.63 0.39 7.17
C MET A 90 -4.83 -1.11 7.40
N LEU A 91 -5.98 -1.56 7.89
CA LEU A 91 -6.28 -2.99 8.05
C LEU A 91 -6.17 -3.72 6.71
N ASN A 92 -6.83 -3.20 5.66
CA ASN A 92 -6.78 -3.83 4.34
C ASN A 92 -5.35 -3.88 3.77
N ILE A 93 -4.59 -2.79 3.89
CA ILE A 93 -3.22 -2.72 3.38
C ILE A 93 -2.28 -3.63 4.20
N LEU A 94 -2.36 -3.58 5.53
CA LEU A 94 -1.56 -4.40 6.44
C LEU A 94 -1.78 -5.88 6.20
N ARG A 95 -3.02 -6.30 5.93
CA ARG A 95 -3.32 -7.69 5.56
C ARG A 95 -2.53 -8.11 4.31
N ARG A 96 -2.54 -7.31 3.25
CA ARG A 96 -1.78 -7.58 2.01
C ARG A 96 -0.28 -7.66 2.26
N ILE A 97 0.24 -6.82 3.16
CA ILE A 97 1.66 -6.85 3.58
C ILE A 97 1.97 -8.17 4.29
N ILE A 98 1.15 -8.55 5.28
CA ILE A 98 1.32 -9.77 6.06
C ILE A 98 1.26 -11.01 5.17
N ASP A 99 0.23 -11.11 4.32
CA ASP A 99 0.05 -12.25 3.40
C ASP A 99 1.25 -12.36 2.45
N SER A 100 1.67 -11.24 1.83
CA SER A 100 2.82 -11.23 0.92
C SER A 100 4.13 -11.60 1.61
N PHE A 101 4.32 -11.16 2.87
CA PHE A 101 5.51 -11.50 3.65
C PHE A 101 5.52 -12.98 4.03
N ALA A 102 4.38 -13.50 4.49
CA ALA A 102 4.22 -14.90 4.89
C ALA A 102 4.54 -15.85 3.72
N ASP A 103 3.91 -15.60 2.58
CA ASP A 103 4.07 -16.41 1.37
C ASP A 103 5.51 -16.36 0.84
N PHE A 104 6.13 -15.18 0.81
CA PHE A 104 7.48 -15.02 0.26
C PHE A 104 8.58 -15.61 1.16
N ASN A 105 8.40 -15.56 2.48
CA ASN A 105 9.40 -16.01 3.44
C ASN A 105 9.07 -17.38 4.05
N CYS A 106 8.01 -18.04 3.60
CA CYS A 106 7.50 -19.30 4.17
C CYS A 106 7.34 -19.22 5.70
N THR A 107 6.82 -18.11 6.20
CA THR A 107 6.56 -17.89 7.64
C THR A 107 5.11 -18.14 7.99
N ASP A 108 4.82 -18.28 9.29
CA ASP A 108 3.46 -18.49 9.76
C ASP A 108 2.55 -17.34 9.33
N SER A 109 1.47 -17.65 8.63
CA SER A 109 0.44 -16.67 8.30
C SER A 109 -0.37 -16.28 9.55
N LEU A 110 -1.15 -15.21 9.40
CA LEU A 110 -2.02 -14.74 10.48
C LEU A 110 -3.03 -15.80 10.96
N ASP A 111 -3.54 -16.63 10.04
CA ASP A 111 -4.45 -17.74 10.38
C ASP A 111 -3.77 -18.81 11.25
N VAL A 112 -2.50 -19.11 10.94
CA VAL A 112 -1.70 -20.07 11.72
C VAL A 112 -1.45 -19.55 13.13
N LEU A 113 -1.05 -18.28 13.27
CA LEU A 113 -0.79 -17.66 14.58
C LEU A 113 -2.08 -17.55 15.43
N THR A 114 -3.22 -17.28 14.79
CA THR A 114 -4.52 -17.24 15.48
C THR A 114 -4.90 -18.60 16.06
N THR A 115 -4.62 -19.68 15.32
CA THR A 115 -4.89 -21.06 15.76
C THR A 115 -3.99 -21.48 16.92
N LYS A 116 -2.75 -20.96 16.96
CA LYS A 116 -1.79 -21.21 18.05
C LYS A 116 -2.07 -20.39 19.32
N ASN A 117 -3.03 -19.45 19.28
CA ASN A 117 -3.42 -18.56 20.38
C ASN A 117 -2.25 -17.76 20.99
N VAL A 118 -1.28 -17.32 20.17
CA VAL A 118 -0.03 -16.70 20.61
C VAL A 118 -0.15 -15.18 20.77
N PHE A 119 -1.26 -14.69 21.34
CA PHE A 119 -1.49 -13.25 21.49
C PHE A 119 -0.95 -12.73 22.83
N ALA A 120 0.35 -12.49 22.91
CA ALA A 120 1.01 -11.99 24.11
C ALA A 120 0.71 -10.49 24.37
N GLY A 121 -0.46 -10.18 24.92
CA GLY A 121 -0.83 -8.81 25.31
C GLY A 121 -1.15 -7.87 24.13
N ILE A 122 -1.40 -8.45 22.96
CA ILE A 122 -1.88 -7.74 21.77
C ILE A 122 -3.38 -7.98 21.60
N ASP A 123 -4.10 -7.00 21.05
CA ASP A 123 -5.54 -7.13 20.80
C ASP A 123 -5.80 -8.08 19.63
N CYS A 124 -6.13 -9.33 19.94
CA CYS A 124 -6.38 -10.38 18.95
C CYS A 124 -7.58 -10.10 18.04
N ARG A 125 -8.46 -9.14 18.40
CA ARG A 125 -9.58 -8.72 17.55
C ARG A 125 -9.11 -8.05 16.26
N ILE A 126 -7.89 -7.49 16.23
CA ILE A 126 -7.28 -6.95 15.01
C ILE A 126 -7.02 -8.08 14.01
N ALA A 127 -6.60 -9.27 14.46
CA ALA A 127 -6.42 -10.42 13.58
C ALA A 127 -7.74 -10.81 12.90
N ALA A 128 -8.83 -10.82 13.65
CA ALA A 128 -10.17 -11.08 13.11
C ALA A 128 -10.62 -9.98 12.13
N ALA A 129 -10.31 -8.70 12.42
CA ALA A 129 -10.64 -7.58 11.53
C ALA A 129 -9.87 -7.63 10.19
N LEU A 130 -8.58 -7.99 10.23
CA LEU A 130 -7.75 -8.22 9.02
C LEU A 130 -8.29 -9.36 8.16
N LYS A 131 -8.84 -10.40 8.79
CA LYS A 131 -9.49 -11.51 8.09
C LYS A 131 -10.79 -11.06 7.43
N LYS A 132 -11.67 -10.41 8.21
CA LYS A 132 -12.97 -9.90 7.76
C LYS A 132 -12.86 -8.87 6.64
N SER A 133 -11.78 -8.09 6.59
CA SER A 133 -11.54 -7.16 5.48
C SER A 133 -11.33 -7.86 4.12
N ALA A 134 -11.08 -9.17 4.04
CA ALA A 134 -11.21 -9.89 2.75
C ALA A 134 -12.65 -10.16 2.37
N ASP A 135 -13.43 -10.65 3.33
CA ASP A 135 -14.74 -11.21 3.01
C ASP A 135 -15.72 -10.09 2.63
N VAL A 136 -15.70 -8.97 3.36
CA VAL A 136 -16.68 -7.88 3.22
C VAL A 136 -16.44 -7.00 1.99
N TYR A 137 -15.19 -6.79 1.56
CA TYR A 137 -14.90 -5.94 0.39
C TYR A 137 -15.00 -6.68 -0.96
N SER A 138 -15.30 -7.98 -0.95
CA SER A 138 -15.51 -8.79 -2.16
C SER A 138 -16.99 -8.85 -2.61
N HIS A 139 -17.95 -8.58 -1.72
CA HIS A 139 -19.38 -8.56 -2.01
C HIS A 139 -20.13 -7.50 -1.19
N GLY A 140 -20.78 -6.55 -1.88
CA GLY A 140 -21.93 -5.83 -1.34
C GLY A 140 -21.69 -4.42 -0.78
N ILE A 141 -22.50 -3.49 -1.25
CA ILE A 141 -22.70 -2.15 -0.70
C ILE A 141 -23.47 -2.31 0.63
N TYR A 142 -22.93 -1.79 1.75
CA TYR A 142 -23.57 -1.68 3.10
C TYR A 142 -23.56 -3.01 3.93
N GLU A 143 -23.34 -3.10 5.26
CA GLU A 143 -23.78 -2.36 6.46
C GLU A 143 -22.65 -2.22 7.53
N PRO A 144 -22.68 -1.19 8.40
CA PRO A 144 -21.67 -0.97 9.45
C PRO A 144 -21.96 -1.80 10.71
N ASP A 145 -21.20 -2.88 10.93
CA ASP A 145 -21.21 -3.63 12.19
C ASP A 145 -19.96 -3.36 13.07
N SER A 146 -19.87 -2.11 13.54
CA SER A 146 -19.41 -1.69 14.89
C SER A 146 -18.07 -2.20 15.49
N SER A 147 -17.19 -2.88 14.76
CA SER A 147 -15.94 -3.46 15.33
C SER A 147 -14.65 -3.04 14.64
N ALA A 148 -14.69 -2.72 13.34
CA ALA A 148 -13.54 -2.15 12.63
C ALA A 148 -13.34 -0.66 12.95
N ASP A 149 -14.42 0.04 13.36
CA ASP A 149 -14.42 1.47 13.67
C ASP A 149 -13.73 1.82 15.00
N ASN A 150 -13.28 0.83 15.79
CA ASN A 150 -12.75 1.05 17.14
C ASN A 150 -11.23 0.84 17.26
N PHE A 151 -10.51 0.47 16.19
CA PHE A 151 -9.06 0.35 16.24
C PHE A 151 -8.39 1.65 15.82
N THR A 152 -7.60 2.20 16.72
CA THR A 152 -6.72 3.33 16.42
C THR A 152 -5.60 2.89 15.49
N ARG A 153 -5.09 3.84 14.69
CA ARG A 153 -3.91 3.62 13.84
C ARG A 153 -2.70 3.10 14.65
N GLU A 154 -2.54 3.54 15.90
CA GLU A 154 -1.48 3.10 16.81
C GLU A 154 -1.65 1.62 17.20
N GLN A 155 -2.88 1.17 17.48
CA GLN A 155 -3.16 -0.23 17.77
C GLN A 155 -2.85 -1.12 16.55
N ILE A 156 -3.19 -0.68 15.35
CA ILE A 156 -2.94 -1.43 14.10
C ILE A 156 -1.43 -1.58 13.85
N ILE A 157 -0.64 -0.52 14.04
CA ILE A 157 0.82 -0.59 13.86
C ILE A 157 1.49 -1.37 14.99
N LYS A 158 1.00 -1.27 16.22
CA LYS A 158 1.47 -2.12 17.33
C LYS A 158 1.24 -3.61 17.02
N PHE A 159 0.09 -3.93 16.43
CA PHE A 159 -0.21 -5.29 15.96
C PHE A 159 0.72 -5.73 14.84
N ALA A 160 0.94 -4.87 13.82
CA ALA A 160 1.88 -5.15 12.74
C ALA A 160 3.28 -5.47 13.30
N ARG A 161 3.80 -4.62 14.19
CA ARG A 161 5.10 -4.84 14.84
C ARG A 161 5.14 -6.18 15.57
N TRP A 162 4.12 -6.50 16.36
CA TRP A 162 4.03 -7.77 17.08
C TRP A 162 4.08 -8.97 16.11
N TYR A 163 3.29 -8.94 15.03
CA TYR A 163 3.29 -10.01 14.03
C TYR A 163 4.70 -10.25 13.48
N PHE A 164 5.37 -9.17 13.04
CA PHE A 164 6.71 -9.27 12.48
C PHE A 164 7.75 -9.71 13.51
N ASP A 165 7.58 -9.41 14.79
CA ASP A 165 8.45 -9.92 15.86
C ASP A 165 8.26 -11.43 16.04
N GLU A 166 7.01 -11.89 16.11
CA GLU A 166 6.64 -13.29 16.31
C GLU A 166 7.17 -14.20 15.20
N VAL A 167 7.13 -13.74 13.94
CA VAL A 167 7.63 -14.52 12.79
C VAL A 167 9.12 -14.28 12.48
N GLY A 168 9.86 -13.59 13.35
CA GLY A 168 11.30 -13.29 13.16
C GLY A 168 11.61 -12.25 12.09
N GLY A 169 10.60 -11.52 11.61
CA GLY A 169 10.66 -10.45 10.61
C GLY A 169 10.84 -9.03 11.18
N ILE A 170 11.21 -8.84 12.45
CA ILE A 170 11.25 -7.50 13.07
C ILE A 170 12.17 -6.50 12.34
N LYS A 171 13.32 -6.95 11.83
CA LYS A 171 14.24 -6.09 11.04
C LYS A 171 13.60 -5.61 9.75
N HIS A 172 12.74 -6.44 9.15
CA HIS A 172 12.02 -6.10 7.93
C HIS A 172 10.96 -5.02 8.20
N PHE A 173 10.19 -5.19 9.28
CA PHE A 173 9.26 -4.16 9.75
C PHE A 173 9.99 -2.85 10.03
N GLN A 174 11.07 -2.86 10.82
CA GLN A 174 11.84 -1.66 11.14
C GLN A 174 12.34 -0.96 9.88
N ARG A 175 12.89 -1.68 8.90
CA ARG A 175 13.40 -1.07 7.67
C ARG A 175 12.32 -0.35 6.87
N LEU A 176 11.13 -0.93 6.74
CA LEU A 176 10.06 -0.41 5.86
C LEU A 176 9.08 0.51 6.59
N TRP A 177 8.94 0.33 7.90
CA TRP A 177 8.12 1.16 8.76
C TRP A 177 8.88 2.36 9.33
N ASN A 178 10.22 2.37 9.35
CA ASN A 178 10.99 3.38 10.09
C ASN A 178 10.54 4.81 9.80
N ILE A 179 9.78 5.30 10.77
CA ILE A 179 9.75 6.65 11.27
C ILE A 179 11.21 7.02 11.51
N SER A 180 11.69 8.07 10.85
CA SER A 180 12.89 8.75 11.31
C SER A 180 12.64 9.23 12.73
N ASP A 181 13.25 8.58 13.72
CA ASP A 181 13.66 9.23 14.98
C ASP A 181 14.70 10.30 14.65
N THR A 182 14.26 11.36 13.97
CA THR A 182 15.01 12.60 13.79
C THR A 182 14.13 13.76 14.25
N ASN A 183 13.72 13.71 15.52
CA ASN A 183 13.74 14.92 16.31
C ASN A 183 15.11 14.92 17.01
N PRO A 184 16.08 15.77 16.61
CA PRO A 184 17.16 16.07 17.52
C PRO A 184 16.52 16.67 18.77
N VAL A 185 16.77 16.07 19.93
CA VAL A 185 16.53 16.73 21.20
C VAL A 185 17.33 18.04 21.14
N THR A 186 16.60 19.13 20.97
CA THR A 186 17.06 20.50 21.17
C THR A 186 16.23 21.01 22.34
N ASP A 187 16.71 20.70 23.54
CA ASP A 187 17.19 21.65 24.54
C ASP A 187 17.63 20.90 25.81
#